data_AF-A7SYF2-F1
#
_entry.id   AF-A7SYF2-F1
#
_cell.length_a   1.000
_cell.length_b   1.000
_cell.length_c   1.000
_cell.angle_alpha   90.00
_cell.angle_beta   90.00
_cell.angle_gamma   90.00
#
_symmetry.space_group_name_H-M   'P 1'
#
loop_
_entity.id
_entity.type
_entity.pdbx_description
1 polymer ?
#
loop_
_entity_poly.entity_id
_entity_poly.type
_entity_poly.pdbx_seq_one_letter_code
_entity_poly.pdbx_strand_id
1 'polypeptide(L)'
;MHGCFPNYNCAWKLYPLYYFIIFNVTMGSTIMALDSPSSSHSGHDNTLCQGIKLKFVAFDFDGTCTTKDTTGLYYKATDQYRDGPENVTQTLDKKWGELGKTYFEGHTATISKLLQETPDPIHGLNIKSLKEFLSEVYEFDSSCTKRVDDSKLLAGVTKEGIKQVSKLVELRPGCTSLLNKLDLPLHVISFNWSEDLIKNVISLKHVEVSANDFQYYNNGSRYVGRKLSSPQDKENEFIKLMQRHAEIDGLTVFIGDSIGDLLPLLKANIGIVIGNNLELRKVAAAFGIKLVPLTDFHSSCLIVGNRCQEEMTSCATRQHGKLYATNSWDEIGSLLIGPHYESDS
;
A
#
# COMPACT_ATOMS: atom_id res chain seq x y z
N MET A 1 16.13 -52.32 6.39
CA MET A 1 14.69 -52.64 6.41
C MET A 1 14.15 -52.31 7.79
N HIS A 2 13.16 -51.41 7.81
CA HIS A 2 12.16 -51.10 8.84
C HIS A 2 12.57 -51.00 10.32
N GLY A 3 12.72 -49.75 10.78
CA GLY A 3 12.43 -49.33 12.15
C GLY A 3 11.22 -48.39 12.13
N CYS A 4 10.15 -48.77 12.83
CA CYS A 4 8.87 -48.07 12.94
C CYS A 4 8.97 -46.70 13.61
N PHE A 5 8.21 -45.74 13.07
CA PHE A 5 7.82 -44.49 13.70
C PHE A 5 7.07 -44.71 15.02
N PRO A 6 7.14 -43.72 15.93
CA PRO A 6 5.90 -43.05 16.29
C PRO A 6 5.98 -41.52 16.21
N ASN A 7 4.86 -40.98 15.73
CA ASN A 7 4.41 -39.59 15.70
C ASN A 7 4.88 -38.72 16.87
N TYR A 8 5.48 -37.57 16.54
CA TYR A 8 5.30 -36.34 17.31
C TYR A 8 4.88 -35.21 16.38
N ASN A 9 3.57 -34.93 16.43
CA ASN A 9 2.97 -33.66 16.06
C ASN A 9 3.60 -32.55 16.91
N CYS A 10 4.45 -31.72 16.33
CA CYS A 10 4.76 -30.40 16.88
C CYS A 10 3.91 -29.36 16.18
N ALA A 11 2.96 -28.84 16.95
CA ALA A 11 1.93 -27.91 16.58
C ALA A 11 2.51 -26.55 16.16
N TRP A 12 2.23 -26.15 14.93
CA TRP A 12 2.18 -24.75 14.54
C TRP A 12 0.93 -24.12 15.14
N LYS A 13 1.05 -23.56 16.35
CA LYS A 13 0.02 -22.65 16.89
C LYS A 13 0.39 -21.21 16.53
N LEU A 14 -0.34 -20.76 15.52
CA LEU A 14 -0.74 -19.39 15.22
C LEU A 14 -0.82 -18.49 16.47
N TYR A 15 -0.21 -17.30 16.40
CA TYR A 15 -0.64 -16.14 17.19
C TYR A 15 -1.71 -15.37 16.41
N PRO A 16 -2.72 -14.80 17.10
CA PRO A 16 -4.03 -14.58 16.51
C PRO A 16 -4.11 -13.32 15.65
N LEU A 17 -4.41 -13.54 14.37
CA LEU A 17 -5.11 -12.60 13.51
C LEU A 17 -6.53 -12.41 14.06
N TYR A 18 -6.85 -11.22 14.58
CA TYR A 18 -8.24 -10.84 14.84
C TYR A 18 -8.95 -10.61 13.49
N TYR A 19 -9.66 -11.63 13.01
CA TYR A 19 -10.68 -11.50 11.97
C TYR A 19 -12.01 -12.01 12.54
N PHE A 20 -12.98 -11.11 12.65
CA PHE A 20 -14.37 -11.47 12.89
C PHE A 20 -15.00 -11.90 11.57
N ILE A 21 -15.46 -13.14 11.54
CA ILE A 21 -16.28 -13.74 10.48
C ILE A 21 -17.74 -13.45 10.81
N ILE A 22 -18.45 -12.74 9.94
CA ILE A 22 -19.93 -12.70 9.97
C ILE A 22 -20.44 -13.69 8.94
N PHE A 23 -21.21 -14.68 9.42
CA PHE A 23 -21.98 -15.62 8.61
C PHE A 23 -23.12 -14.91 7.88
N ASN A 24 -23.19 -15.06 6.56
CA ASN A 24 -24.41 -14.81 5.80
C ASN A 24 -25.36 -16.00 5.97
N VAL A 25 -26.52 -15.75 6.57
CA VAL A 25 -27.67 -16.66 6.54
C VAL A 25 -28.43 -16.37 5.25
N THR A 26 -28.45 -17.34 4.35
CA THR A 26 -29.35 -17.38 3.20
C THR A 26 -30.78 -17.59 3.67
N MET A 27 -31.66 -16.61 3.44
CA MET A 27 -33.09 -16.87 3.29
C MET A 27 -33.51 -16.59 1.85
N GLY A 28 -34.02 -17.64 1.21
CA GLY A 28 -34.66 -17.53 -0.09
C GLY A 28 -35.96 -16.75 -0.01
N SER A 29 -36.27 -16.01 -1.06
CA SER A 29 -37.62 -15.54 -1.35
C SER A 29 -37.78 -15.45 -2.86
N THR A 30 -38.53 -16.43 -3.38
CA THR A 30 -39.13 -16.44 -4.71
C THR A 30 -40.04 -15.21 -4.85
N ILE A 31 -39.80 -14.39 -5.87
CA ILE A 31 -40.80 -13.40 -6.33
C ILE A 31 -40.95 -13.54 -7.85
N MET A 32 -42.21 -13.52 -8.24
CA MET A 32 -42.81 -14.02 -9.47
C MET A 32 -42.42 -13.22 -10.72
N ALA A 33 -42.40 -13.94 -11.84
CA ALA A 33 -42.44 -13.37 -13.17
C ALA A 33 -43.72 -12.56 -13.38
N LEU A 34 -43.59 -11.36 -13.93
CA LEU A 34 -44.68 -10.61 -14.54
C LEU A 34 -44.21 -10.04 -15.87
N ASP A 35 -45.09 -10.22 -16.85
CA ASP A 35 -44.89 -10.04 -18.28
C ASP A 35 -44.50 -8.63 -18.72
N SER A 36 -43.83 -8.61 -19.87
CA SER A 36 -43.44 -7.45 -20.67
C SER A 36 -44.65 -6.71 -21.24
N PRO A 37 -44.48 -5.40 -21.52
CA PRO A 37 -45.00 -4.86 -22.76
C PRO A 37 -43.89 -4.22 -23.60
N SER A 38 -43.82 -4.68 -24.84
CA SER A 38 -43.13 -4.03 -25.94
C SER A 38 -43.69 -2.65 -26.24
N SER A 39 -42.83 -1.62 -26.36
CA SER A 39 -42.80 -0.74 -27.53
C SER A 39 -41.85 0.44 -27.40
N SER A 40 -41.29 0.80 -28.57
CA SER A 40 -40.84 2.10 -29.04
C SER A 40 -39.48 2.65 -28.58
N HIS A 41 -38.67 2.88 -29.61
CA HIS A 41 -37.43 3.65 -29.62
C HIS A 41 -37.54 5.00 -28.90
N SER A 42 -36.68 5.19 -27.91
CA SER A 42 -36.02 6.47 -27.69
C SER A 42 -34.53 6.18 -27.48
N GLY A 43 -33.68 6.79 -28.31
CA GLY A 43 -32.25 6.81 -28.10
C GLY A 43 -31.97 7.57 -26.81
N HIS A 44 -31.82 6.85 -25.71
CA HIS A 44 -31.21 7.36 -24.50
C HIS A 44 -29.73 7.02 -24.55
N ASP A 45 -29.00 8.05 -24.94
CA ASP A 45 -27.61 8.33 -24.66
C ASP A 45 -26.98 7.43 -23.59
N ASN A 46 -26.08 6.55 -24.03
CA ASN A 46 -25.28 5.67 -23.20
C ASN A 46 -24.09 6.49 -22.65
N THR A 47 -24.36 7.63 -22.01
CA THR A 47 -23.38 8.47 -21.31
C THR A 47 -22.99 7.80 -19.98
N LEU A 48 -22.47 6.58 -20.12
CA LEU A 48 -21.73 5.87 -19.09
C LEU A 48 -20.61 6.79 -18.61
N CYS A 49 -20.57 7.07 -17.31
CA CYS A 49 -19.48 7.81 -16.69
C CYS A 49 -18.15 7.17 -17.09
N GLN A 50 -17.42 7.81 -18.00
CA GLN A 50 -16.02 7.50 -18.27
C GLN A 50 -15.24 7.68 -16.97
N GLY A 51 -14.18 6.90 -16.75
CA GLY A 51 -13.29 7.05 -15.59
C GLY A 51 -12.75 8.47 -15.44
N ILE A 52 -12.07 8.74 -14.33
CA ILE A 52 -11.54 10.07 -14.06
C ILE A 52 -10.35 10.41 -14.98
N LYS A 53 -10.25 11.66 -15.43
CA LYS A 53 -9.08 12.13 -16.18
C LYS A 53 -7.88 12.24 -15.24
N LEU A 54 -6.85 11.44 -15.50
CA LEU A 54 -5.68 11.31 -14.63
C LEU A 54 -4.45 11.99 -15.22
N LYS A 55 -3.69 12.64 -14.33
CA LYS A 55 -2.37 13.19 -14.61
C LYS A 55 -1.29 12.12 -14.44
N PHE A 56 -1.23 11.51 -13.27
CA PHE A 56 -0.39 10.36 -12.95
C PHE A 56 -0.97 9.60 -11.74
N VAL A 57 -0.56 8.36 -11.57
CA VAL A 57 -0.87 7.57 -10.37
C VAL A 57 0.45 7.23 -9.68
N ALA A 58 0.55 7.56 -8.40
CA ALA A 58 1.62 7.12 -7.53
C ALA A 58 1.09 6.18 -6.46
N PHE A 59 1.92 5.25 -5.98
CA PHE A 59 1.49 4.26 -5.01
C PHE A 59 2.66 3.70 -4.19
N ASP A 60 2.36 3.25 -2.97
CA ASP A 60 3.31 2.46 -2.19
C ASP A 60 3.34 0.99 -2.69
N PHE A 61 4.35 0.25 -2.26
CA PHE A 61 4.57 -1.13 -2.64
C PHE A 61 4.15 -2.12 -1.56
N ASP A 62 4.85 -2.13 -0.42
CA ASP A 62 4.60 -3.08 0.67
C ASP A 62 3.24 -2.80 1.31
N GLY A 63 2.38 -3.81 1.47
CA GLY A 63 1.04 -3.65 2.05
C GLY A 63 0.02 -3.01 1.11
N THR A 64 0.46 -2.27 0.10
CA THR A 64 -0.37 -1.62 -0.93
C THR A 64 -0.49 -2.45 -2.21
N CYS A 65 0.63 -2.77 -2.86
CA CYS A 65 0.67 -3.69 -4.00
C CYS A 65 0.79 -5.14 -3.55
N THR A 66 1.53 -5.38 -2.47
CA THR A 66 1.74 -6.72 -1.90
C THR A 66 0.74 -7.01 -0.77
N THR A 67 0.50 -8.29 -0.50
CA THR A 67 -0.36 -8.69 0.62
C THR A 67 0.32 -8.51 1.98
N LYS A 68 1.65 -8.43 2.00
CA LYS A 68 2.50 -8.41 3.20
C LYS A 68 3.77 -7.59 2.96
N ASP A 69 4.37 -7.11 4.04
CA ASP A 69 5.72 -6.53 4.04
C ASP A 69 6.77 -7.53 3.50
N THR A 70 7.68 -7.04 2.65
CA THR A 70 8.73 -7.83 2.01
C THR A 70 10.10 -7.71 2.72
N THR A 71 10.22 -6.88 3.77
CA THR A 71 11.49 -6.64 4.47
C THR A 71 12.08 -7.94 5.03
N GLY A 72 11.23 -8.87 5.47
CA GLY A 72 11.63 -10.21 5.94
C GLY A 72 12.25 -11.14 4.88
N LEU A 73 12.36 -10.71 3.63
CA LEU A 73 12.99 -11.48 2.56
C LEU A 73 14.47 -11.14 2.37
N TYR A 74 14.93 -9.97 2.83
CA TYR A 74 16.26 -9.49 2.45
C TYR A 74 17.41 -10.31 3.01
N TYR A 75 17.38 -10.71 4.28
CA TYR A 75 18.45 -11.57 4.81
C TYR A 75 18.48 -12.95 4.13
N LYS A 76 17.34 -13.39 3.57
CA LYS A 76 17.23 -14.63 2.79
C LYS A 76 17.83 -14.52 1.40
N ALA A 77 18.04 -13.30 0.90
CA ALA A 77 18.74 -13.03 -0.35
C ALA A 77 20.27 -13.04 -0.21
N THR A 78 20.81 -13.33 0.98
CA THR A 78 22.25 -13.53 1.18
C THR A 78 22.68 -14.93 0.75
N ASP A 79 23.90 -15.08 0.25
CA ASP A 79 24.48 -16.42 -0.02
C ASP A 79 24.59 -17.25 1.26
N GLN A 80 24.83 -16.59 2.41
CA GLN A 80 24.87 -17.25 3.72
C GLN A 80 23.54 -17.96 4.05
N TYR A 81 22.40 -17.39 3.66
CA TYR A 81 21.11 -18.03 3.89
C TYR A 81 20.80 -19.07 2.82
N ARG A 82 21.04 -18.75 1.54
CA ARG A 82 20.71 -19.64 0.41
C ARG A 82 21.55 -20.92 0.36
N ASP A 83 22.83 -20.80 0.66
CA ASP A 83 23.81 -21.89 0.55
C ASP A 83 24.24 -22.41 1.94
N GLY A 84 23.71 -21.81 3.02
CA GLY A 84 24.03 -22.16 4.39
C GLY A 84 23.39 -23.46 4.85
N PRO A 85 24.04 -24.21 5.76
CA PRO A 85 23.42 -25.35 6.40
C PRO A 85 22.27 -24.91 7.32
N GLU A 86 21.36 -25.85 7.64
CA GLU A 86 20.13 -25.58 8.38
C GLU A 86 20.34 -24.84 9.72
N ASN A 87 21.40 -25.16 10.46
CA ASN A 87 21.70 -24.47 11.72
C ASN A 87 22.04 -22.98 11.53
N VAL A 88 22.61 -22.62 10.37
CA VAL A 88 22.92 -21.23 10.02
C VAL A 88 21.65 -20.49 9.65
N THR A 89 20.79 -21.06 8.81
CA THR A 89 19.53 -20.44 8.40
C THR A 89 18.58 -20.23 9.58
N GLN A 90 18.44 -21.22 10.46
CA GLN A 90 17.67 -21.10 11.71
C GLN A 90 18.20 -19.99 12.63
N THR A 91 19.53 -19.82 12.70
CA THR A 91 20.14 -18.75 13.49
C THR A 91 19.81 -17.37 12.90
N LEU A 92 19.86 -17.23 11.58
CA LEU A 92 19.51 -16.00 10.87
C LEU A 92 18.02 -15.65 11.04
N ASP A 93 17.13 -16.65 10.85
CA ASP A 93 15.68 -16.50 11.07
C ASP A 93 15.38 -16.01 12.49
N LYS A 94 16.03 -16.61 13.50
CA LYS A 94 15.87 -16.20 14.91
C LYS A 94 16.31 -14.77 15.15
N LYS A 95 17.50 -14.38 14.69
CA LYS A 95 18.02 -13.01 14.85
C LYS A 95 17.12 -11.98 14.17
N TRP A 96 16.64 -12.29 12.96
CA TRP A 96 15.70 -11.43 12.25
C TRP A 96 14.38 -11.31 13.01
N GLY A 97 13.86 -12.43 13.52
CA GLY A 97 12.64 -12.45 14.34
C GLY A 97 12.76 -11.60 15.62
N GLU A 98 13.91 -11.61 16.28
CA GLU A 98 14.17 -10.78 17.47
C GLU A 98 14.19 -9.27 17.14
N LEU A 99 14.80 -8.88 16.02
CA LEU A 99 14.75 -7.49 15.54
C LEU A 99 13.33 -7.07 15.17
N GLY A 100 12.61 -7.91 14.43
CA GLY A 100 11.22 -7.65 14.04
C GLY A 100 10.31 -7.49 15.24
N LYS A 101 10.44 -8.37 16.25
CA LYS A 101 9.67 -8.27 17.50
C LYS A 101 9.92 -6.94 18.21
N THR A 102 11.20 -6.56 18.35
CA THR A 102 11.60 -5.30 18.97
C THR A 102 11.02 -4.09 18.23
N TYR A 103 11.03 -4.14 16.89
CA TYR A 103 10.45 -3.11 16.05
C TYR A 103 8.93 -3.00 16.25
N PHE A 104 8.17 -4.08 16.08
CA PHE A 104 6.70 -4.01 16.16
C PHE A 104 6.19 -3.58 17.54
N GLU A 105 6.79 -4.11 18.61
CA GLU A 105 6.42 -3.73 19.98
C GLU A 105 6.75 -2.27 20.26
N GLY A 106 7.95 -1.82 19.89
CA GLY A 106 8.39 -0.44 20.10
C GLY A 106 7.68 0.58 19.22
N HIS A 107 7.36 0.24 17.98
CA HIS A 107 6.62 1.10 17.06
C HIS A 107 5.20 1.34 17.58
N THR A 108 4.51 0.25 17.93
CA THR A 108 3.16 0.31 18.52
C THR A 108 3.14 1.14 19.81
N ALA A 109 4.15 0.95 20.67
CA ALA A 109 4.27 1.71 21.91
C ALA A 109 4.55 3.20 21.67
N THR A 110 5.44 3.52 20.74
CA THR A 110 5.77 4.91 20.34
C THR A 110 4.52 5.62 19.86
N ILE A 111 3.78 5.03 18.92
CA ILE A 111 2.55 5.64 18.39
C ILE A 111 1.48 5.76 19.47
N SER A 112 1.29 4.71 20.29
CA SER A 112 0.29 4.75 21.36
C SER A 112 0.57 5.87 22.36
N LYS A 113 1.86 6.08 22.72
CA LYS A 113 2.28 7.18 23.59
C LYS A 113 2.01 8.53 22.94
N LEU A 114 2.48 8.74 21.71
CA LEU A 114 2.32 10.02 21.01
C LEU A 114 0.84 10.37 20.79
N LEU A 115 -0.02 9.38 20.54
CA LEU A 115 -1.46 9.59 20.42
C LEU A 115 -2.12 10.00 21.74
N GLN A 116 -1.64 9.55 22.89
CA GLN A 116 -2.15 10.00 24.20
C GLN A 116 -1.81 11.47 24.47
N GLU A 117 -0.69 11.94 23.93
CA GLU A 117 -0.21 13.32 24.05
C GLU A 117 -0.84 14.24 22.98
N THR A 118 -1.47 13.67 21.96
CA THR A 118 -2.15 14.40 20.88
C THR A 118 -3.52 14.88 21.37
N PRO A 119 -3.80 16.20 21.39
CA PRO A 119 -5.11 16.71 21.76
C PRO A 119 -6.20 16.21 20.82
N ASP A 120 -7.43 16.09 21.32
CA ASP A 120 -8.60 15.76 20.49
C ASP A 120 -8.69 16.70 19.28
N PRO A 121 -9.12 16.21 18.10
CA PRO A 121 -9.23 16.99 16.86
C PRO A 121 -10.43 17.96 16.92
N ILE A 122 -10.37 18.95 17.80
CA ILE A 122 -11.40 19.97 18.00
C ILE A 122 -11.44 20.93 16.80
N HIS A 123 -10.36 21.02 16.01
CA HIS A 123 -10.17 22.06 14.98
C HIS A 123 -10.01 21.57 13.53
N GLY A 124 -10.44 20.34 13.22
CA GLY A 124 -10.33 19.80 11.86
C GLY A 124 -8.90 19.37 11.50
N LEU A 125 -8.59 19.31 10.20
CA LEU A 125 -7.31 18.80 9.70
C LEU A 125 -6.12 19.61 10.23
N ASN A 126 -5.20 18.95 10.95
CA ASN A 126 -3.97 19.57 11.45
C ASN A 126 -2.73 18.93 10.81
N ILE A 127 -2.37 19.38 9.60
CA ILE A 127 -1.20 18.89 8.86
C ILE A 127 0.11 19.18 9.58
N LYS A 128 0.22 20.33 10.26
CA LYS A 128 1.46 20.72 10.94
C LYS A 128 1.80 19.73 12.06
N SER A 129 0.85 19.49 12.96
CA SER A 129 1.06 18.54 14.07
C SER A 129 1.15 17.10 13.59
N LEU A 130 0.47 16.72 12.49
CA LEU A 130 0.68 15.41 11.86
C LEU A 130 2.13 15.22 11.41
N LYS A 131 2.74 16.24 10.78
CA LYS A 131 4.16 16.18 10.38
C LYS A 131 5.10 16.07 11.58
N GLU A 132 4.83 16.80 12.66
CA GLU A 132 5.60 16.72 13.91
C GLU A 132 5.51 15.31 14.51
N PHE A 133 4.30 14.77 14.64
CA PHE A 133 4.06 13.40 15.08
C PHE A 133 4.81 12.36 14.23
N LEU A 134 4.72 12.45 12.90
CA LEU A 134 5.37 11.51 12.00
C LEU A 134 6.90 11.61 12.06
N SER A 135 7.47 12.79 12.31
CA SER A 135 8.90 12.94 12.59
C SER A 135 9.32 12.20 13.86
N GLU A 136 8.52 12.28 14.92
CA GLU A 136 8.83 11.59 16.18
C GLU A 136 8.75 10.06 16.06
N VAL A 137 7.77 9.56 15.30
CA VAL A 137 7.71 8.13 14.94
C VAL A 137 8.95 7.72 14.13
N TYR A 138 9.35 8.55 13.16
CA TYR A 138 10.53 8.29 12.34
C TYR A 138 11.84 8.23 13.14
N GLU A 139 11.99 9.00 14.22
CA GLU A 139 13.16 8.89 15.10
C GLU A 139 13.29 7.46 15.68
N PHE A 140 12.18 6.84 16.06
CA PHE A 140 12.17 5.44 16.48
C PHE A 140 12.51 4.49 15.31
N ASP A 141 11.88 4.66 14.15
CA ASP A 141 12.08 3.80 12.97
C ASP A 141 13.52 3.83 12.46
N SER A 142 14.12 5.03 12.41
CA SER A 142 15.50 5.22 12.00
C SER A 142 16.47 4.54 12.97
N SER A 143 16.18 4.57 14.28
CA SER A 143 16.96 3.85 15.30
C SER A 143 16.89 2.32 15.11
N CYS A 144 15.72 1.78 14.74
CA CYS A 144 15.55 0.36 14.46
C CYS A 144 16.27 -0.04 13.18
N THR A 145 16.19 0.79 12.14
CA THR A 145 16.93 0.56 10.90
C THR A 145 18.44 0.56 11.14
N LYS A 146 18.94 1.44 12.03
CA LYS A 146 20.34 1.42 12.46
C LYS A 146 20.71 0.10 13.15
N ARG A 147 19.84 -0.47 13.99
CA ARG A 147 20.08 -1.79 14.61
C ARG A 147 20.20 -2.91 13.56
N VAL A 148 19.41 -2.84 12.49
CA VAL A 148 19.53 -3.77 11.35
C VAL A 148 20.90 -3.62 10.69
N ASP A 149 21.34 -2.40 10.40
CA ASP A 149 22.68 -2.15 9.83
C ASP A 149 23.81 -2.66 10.75
N ASP A 150 23.69 -2.42 12.05
CA ASP A 150 24.69 -2.81 13.06
C ASP A 150 24.73 -4.34 13.22
N SER A 151 23.61 -5.03 13.02
CA SER A 151 23.51 -6.51 13.09
C SER A 151 24.25 -7.23 11.97
N LYS A 152 24.50 -6.55 10.84
CA LYS A 152 25.08 -7.11 9.60
C LYS A 152 24.29 -8.28 8.99
N LEU A 153 23.05 -8.51 9.39
CA LEU A 153 22.20 -9.57 8.82
C LEU A 153 21.93 -9.39 7.32
N LEU A 154 22.01 -8.14 6.83
CA LEU A 154 21.81 -7.81 5.43
C LEU A 154 23.13 -7.61 4.67
N ALA A 155 24.29 -7.88 5.30
CA ALA A 155 25.55 -7.86 4.58
C ALA A 155 25.63 -9.06 3.64
N GLY A 156 26.02 -8.82 2.38
CA GLY A 156 26.12 -9.88 1.38
C GLY A 156 24.81 -10.25 0.70
N VAL A 157 23.78 -9.40 0.76
CA VAL A 157 22.60 -9.53 -0.12
C VAL A 157 23.07 -9.39 -1.57
N THR A 158 22.69 -10.33 -2.43
CA THR A 158 23.11 -10.35 -3.84
C THR A 158 21.93 -10.07 -4.77
N LYS A 159 22.21 -9.56 -5.97
CA LYS A 159 21.17 -9.32 -6.99
C LYS A 159 20.44 -10.61 -7.41
N GLU A 160 21.17 -11.72 -7.50
CA GLU A 160 20.58 -13.03 -7.76
C GLU A 160 19.69 -13.49 -6.59
N GLY A 161 20.13 -13.27 -5.36
CA GLY A 161 19.29 -13.50 -4.18
C GLY A 161 18.01 -12.68 -4.20
N ILE A 162 18.09 -11.38 -4.54
CA ILE A 162 16.91 -10.51 -4.69
C ILE A 162 15.96 -11.07 -5.74
N LYS A 163 16.47 -11.47 -6.91
CA LYS A 163 15.66 -12.07 -7.97
C LYS A 163 14.97 -13.36 -7.51
N GLN A 164 15.62 -14.17 -6.69
CA GLN A 164 15.03 -15.39 -6.13
C GLN A 164 13.92 -15.09 -5.13
N VAL A 165 14.17 -14.21 -4.14
CA VAL A 165 13.16 -13.88 -3.13
C VAL A 165 12.00 -13.07 -3.68
N SER A 166 12.19 -12.33 -4.79
CA SER A 166 11.11 -11.63 -5.50
C SER A 166 9.99 -12.58 -5.94
N LYS A 167 10.31 -13.85 -6.24
CA LYS A 167 9.33 -14.88 -6.63
C LYS A 167 8.43 -15.32 -5.46
N LEU A 168 8.81 -14.99 -4.22
CA LEU A 168 8.04 -15.31 -3.01
C LEU A 168 7.05 -14.21 -2.66
N VAL A 169 7.07 -13.09 -3.38
CA VAL A 169 6.22 -11.94 -3.08
C VAL A 169 4.81 -12.18 -3.62
N GLU A 170 3.85 -12.14 -2.71
CA GLU A 170 2.42 -12.25 -3.02
C GLU A 170 1.86 -10.85 -3.32
N LEU A 171 1.46 -10.63 -4.57
CA LEU A 171 0.72 -9.43 -4.98
C LEU A 171 -0.74 -9.50 -4.53
N ARG A 172 -1.31 -8.34 -4.20
CA ARG A 172 -2.76 -8.21 -4.02
C ARG A 172 -3.47 -8.45 -5.35
N PRO A 173 -4.58 -9.21 -5.35
CA PRO A 173 -5.40 -9.38 -6.54
C PRO A 173 -5.77 -8.04 -7.19
N GLY A 174 -5.78 -8.00 -8.52
CA GLY A 174 -6.14 -6.82 -9.31
C GLY A 174 -5.06 -5.73 -9.44
N CYS A 175 -4.00 -5.73 -8.61
CA CYS A 175 -2.98 -4.68 -8.60
C CYS A 175 -2.28 -4.53 -9.96
N THR A 176 -1.58 -5.55 -10.43
CA THR A 176 -0.85 -5.50 -11.71
C THR A 176 -1.79 -5.45 -12.91
N SER A 177 -2.97 -6.08 -12.83
CA SER A 177 -4.02 -5.97 -13.84
C SER A 177 -4.41 -4.50 -14.08
N LEU A 178 -4.67 -3.75 -13.00
CA LEU A 178 -5.02 -2.33 -13.13
C LEU A 178 -3.86 -1.52 -13.69
N LEU A 179 -2.67 -1.66 -13.09
CA LEU A 179 -1.48 -0.89 -13.50
C LEU A 179 -1.12 -1.13 -14.97
N ASN A 180 -1.32 -2.34 -15.50
CA ASN A 180 -1.08 -2.65 -16.90
C ASN A 180 -2.10 -2.03 -17.86
N LYS A 181 -3.33 -1.76 -17.39
CA LYS A 181 -4.41 -1.14 -18.18
C LYS A 181 -4.35 0.40 -18.19
N LEU A 182 -3.54 1.01 -17.33
CA LEU A 182 -3.37 2.47 -17.26
C LEU A 182 -2.29 2.94 -18.24
N ASP A 183 -2.71 3.72 -19.26
CA ASP A 183 -1.81 4.37 -20.21
C ASP A 183 -1.47 5.80 -19.76
N LEU A 184 -0.72 5.91 -18.66
CA LEU A 184 -0.31 7.17 -18.04
C LEU A 184 0.95 6.98 -17.18
N PRO A 185 1.62 8.04 -16.70
CA PRO A 185 2.80 7.91 -15.85
C PRO A 185 2.47 7.21 -14.51
N LEU A 186 3.16 6.10 -14.23
CA LEU A 186 2.99 5.32 -13.00
C LEU A 186 4.26 5.40 -12.14
N HIS A 187 4.09 5.65 -10.84
CA HIS A 187 5.22 5.88 -9.92
C HIS A 187 5.07 5.07 -8.64
N VAL A 188 6.04 4.22 -8.33
CA VAL A 188 6.17 3.63 -6.99
C VAL A 188 6.95 4.61 -6.11
N ILE A 189 6.43 4.95 -4.93
CA ILE A 189 7.14 5.69 -3.89
C ILE A 189 7.14 4.85 -2.62
N SER A 190 8.25 4.20 -2.30
CA SER A 190 8.29 3.19 -1.23
C SER A 190 9.51 3.29 -0.30
N PHE A 191 9.32 2.91 0.96
CA PHE A 191 10.43 2.73 1.92
C PHE A 191 11.20 1.43 1.70
N ASN A 192 10.67 0.53 0.87
CA ASN A 192 11.27 -0.74 0.51
C ASN A 192 12.78 -0.62 0.23
N TRP A 193 13.57 -1.56 0.73
CA TRP A 193 15.04 -1.51 0.68
C TRP A 193 15.67 -2.00 -0.62
N SER A 194 14.87 -2.40 -1.63
CA SER A 194 15.39 -2.83 -2.92
C SER A 194 14.48 -2.41 -4.08
N GLU A 195 14.95 -1.41 -4.81
CA GLU A 195 14.38 -1.02 -6.10
C GLU A 195 14.33 -2.20 -7.08
N ASP A 196 15.37 -3.06 -7.09
CA ASP A 196 15.43 -4.28 -7.89
C ASP A 196 14.31 -5.28 -7.52
N LEU A 197 13.97 -5.43 -6.23
CA LEU A 197 12.86 -6.29 -5.80
C LEU A 197 11.53 -5.79 -6.37
N ILE A 198 11.24 -4.50 -6.22
CA ILE A 198 10.00 -3.89 -6.74
C ILE A 198 9.91 -4.10 -8.25
N LYS A 199 10.99 -3.83 -8.99
CA LYS A 199 11.02 -3.99 -10.45
C LYS A 199 10.78 -5.44 -10.88
N ASN A 200 11.37 -6.40 -10.17
CA ASN A 200 11.16 -7.83 -10.46
C ASN A 200 9.71 -8.25 -10.18
N VAL A 201 9.07 -7.72 -9.13
CA VAL A 201 7.70 -8.10 -8.76
C VAL A 201 6.65 -7.42 -9.64
N ILE A 202 6.74 -6.10 -9.83
CA ILE A 202 5.79 -5.35 -10.64
C ILE A 202 5.96 -5.69 -12.13
N SER A 203 7.21 -5.81 -12.61
CA SER A 203 7.53 -6.22 -13.99
C SER A 203 6.84 -5.43 -15.11
N LEU A 204 6.42 -4.18 -14.85
CA LEU A 204 5.82 -3.26 -15.83
C LEU A 204 6.83 -2.18 -16.22
N LYS A 205 7.12 -2.06 -17.52
CA LYS A 205 8.19 -1.17 -18.04
C LYS A 205 7.87 0.33 -17.88
N HIS A 206 6.60 0.69 -17.80
CA HIS A 206 6.14 2.08 -17.67
C HIS A 206 5.98 2.55 -16.22
N VAL A 207 6.39 1.73 -15.25
CA VAL A 207 6.42 2.10 -13.82
C VAL A 207 7.81 2.59 -13.43
N GLU A 208 7.91 3.86 -13.04
CA GLU A 208 9.10 4.42 -12.42
C GLU A 208 9.11 4.10 -10.92
N VAL A 209 10.28 3.79 -10.36
CA VAL A 209 10.40 3.42 -8.94
C VAL A 209 11.31 4.39 -8.21
N SER A 210 10.78 5.04 -7.18
CA SER A 210 11.52 5.77 -6.16
C SER A 210 11.48 4.96 -4.86
N ALA A 211 12.60 4.32 -4.53
CA ALA A 211 12.75 3.50 -3.33
C ALA A 211 14.17 3.60 -2.75
N ASN A 212 14.37 2.97 -1.58
CA ASN A 212 15.73 2.72 -1.08
C ASN A 212 16.38 1.61 -1.90
N ASP A 213 17.71 1.49 -1.82
CA ASP A 213 18.41 0.43 -2.53
C ASP A 213 19.71 0.03 -1.85
N PHE A 214 20.08 -1.24 -2.00
CA PHE A 214 21.33 -1.76 -1.47
C PHE A 214 22.54 -1.14 -2.16
N GLN A 215 23.55 -0.77 -1.36
CA GLN A 215 24.84 -0.35 -1.89
C GLN A 215 25.72 -1.59 -2.10
N TYR A 216 25.86 -2.00 -3.36
CA TYR A 216 26.62 -3.18 -3.77
C TYR A 216 28.11 -2.86 -3.92
N TYR A 217 28.94 -3.73 -3.35
CA TYR A 217 30.40 -3.73 -3.53
C TYR A 217 30.82 -5.12 -3.97
N ASN A 218 31.52 -5.21 -5.10
CA ASN A 218 31.77 -6.48 -5.79
C ASN A 218 30.43 -7.20 -6.11
N ASN A 219 30.13 -8.30 -5.42
CA ASN A 219 28.94 -9.14 -5.66
C ASN A 219 27.91 -9.14 -4.51
N GLY A 220 28.11 -8.33 -3.47
CA GLY A 220 27.22 -8.30 -2.30
C GLY A 220 27.00 -6.90 -1.75
N SER A 221 25.90 -6.71 -1.03
CA SER A 221 25.58 -5.47 -0.35
C SER A 221 26.44 -5.28 0.92
N ARG A 222 26.61 -4.02 1.35
CA ARG A 222 27.19 -3.70 2.66
C ARG A 222 26.18 -3.13 3.64
N TYR A 223 25.27 -2.29 3.15
CA TYR A 223 24.21 -1.62 3.92
C TYR A 223 23.10 -1.17 2.95
N VAL A 224 21.96 -0.74 3.50
CA VAL A 224 20.85 -0.16 2.73
C VAL A 224 21.10 1.34 2.51
N GLY A 225 21.16 1.76 1.24
CA GLY A 225 21.20 3.17 0.87
C GLY A 225 19.82 3.81 1.05
N ARG A 226 19.76 4.87 1.87
CA ARG A 226 18.51 5.54 2.26
C ARG A 226 18.27 6.78 1.41
N LYS A 227 17.33 6.70 0.47
CA LYS A 227 16.82 7.83 -0.33
C LYS A 227 15.45 8.31 0.18
N LEU A 228 14.63 7.38 0.67
CA LEU A 228 13.29 7.61 1.20
C LEU A 228 13.20 6.91 2.56
N SER A 229 13.26 7.67 3.65
CA SER A 229 13.24 7.06 5.00
C SER A 229 12.15 7.62 5.90
N SER A 230 11.64 8.81 5.60
CA SER A 230 10.59 9.47 6.38
C SER A 230 9.31 9.68 5.55
N PRO A 231 8.14 9.83 6.20
CA PRO A 231 6.90 10.19 5.50
C PRO A 231 7.01 11.50 4.70
N GLN A 232 7.85 12.42 5.18
CA GLN A 232 8.17 13.69 4.51
C GLN A 232 8.99 13.46 3.23
N ASP A 233 9.85 12.45 3.17
CA ASP A 233 10.56 12.10 1.94
C ASP A 233 9.58 11.61 0.87
N LYS A 234 8.58 10.79 1.24
CA LYS A 234 7.51 10.38 0.32
C LYS A 234 6.68 11.59 -0.15
N GLU A 235 6.34 12.52 0.75
CA GLU A 235 5.65 13.77 0.39
C GLU A 235 6.47 14.59 -0.62
N ASN A 236 7.76 14.78 -0.34
CA ASN A 236 8.66 15.55 -1.19
C ASN A 236 8.83 14.90 -2.56
N GLU A 237 8.94 13.58 -2.63
CA GLU A 237 9.02 12.86 -3.89
C GLU A 237 7.73 13.01 -4.70
N PHE A 238 6.56 12.90 -4.06
CA PHE A 238 5.28 13.15 -4.71
C PHE A 238 5.16 14.59 -5.23
N ILE A 239 5.61 15.60 -4.46
CA ILE A 239 5.64 17.00 -4.90
C ILE A 239 6.53 17.18 -6.14
N LYS A 240 7.68 16.51 -6.22
CA LYS A 240 8.53 16.54 -7.43
C LYS A 240 7.80 15.95 -8.63
N LEU A 241 7.02 14.89 -8.46
CA LEU A 241 6.20 14.32 -9.54
C LEU A 241 5.11 15.31 -9.99
N MET A 242 4.44 15.99 -9.05
CA MET A 242 3.47 17.04 -9.37
C MET A 242 4.08 18.17 -10.21
N GLN A 243 5.31 18.58 -9.90
CA GLN A 243 6.06 19.58 -10.66
C GLN A 243 6.52 19.05 -12.02
N ARG A 244 7.02 17.82 -12.08
CA ARG A 244 7.49 17.17 -13.31
C ARG A 244 6.36 17.03 -14.34
N HIS A 245 5.16 16.70 -13.87
CA HIS A 245 3.96 16.48 -14.68
C HIS A 245 3.00 17.67 -14.64
N ALA A 246 3.50 18.90 -14.40
CA ALA A 246 2.66 20.09 -14.25
C ALA A 246 1.82 20.40 -15.49
N GLU A 247 2.37 20.14 -16.68
CA GLU A 247 1.76 20.41 -18.00
C GLU A 247 0.72 19.37 -18.43
N ILE A 248 0.64 18.23 -17.75
CA ILE A 248 -0.36 17.19 -18.04
C ILE A 248 -1.67 17.60 -17.35
N ASP A 249 -2.78 17.64 -18.06
CA ASP A 249 -4.07 17.94 -17.43
C ASP A 249 -4.69 16.69 -16.77
N GLY A 250 -5.37 16.86 -15.63
CA GLY A 250 -6.01 15.78 -14.88
C GLY A 250 -5.62 15.70 -13.40
N LEU A 251 -6.16 14.68 -12.72
CA LEU A 251 -6.03 14.46 -11.28
C LEU A 251 -4.80 13.63 -10.92
N THR A 252 -4.17 13.97 -9.81
CA THR A 252 -3.13 13.14 -9.18
C THR A 252 -3.77 12.18 -8.18
N VAL A 253 -3.32 10.93 -8.22
CA VAL A 253 -3.75 9.89 -7.27
C VAL A 253 -2.54 9.40 -6.50
N PHE A 254 -2.71 9.20 -5.18
CA PHE A 254 -1.78 8.41 -4.38
C PHE A 254 -2.51 7.25 -3.72
N ILE A 255 -1.93 6.05 -3.75
CA ILE A 255 -2.47 4.85 -3.12
C ILE A 255 -1.48 4.35 -2.06
N GLY A 256 -1.93 4.16 -0.82
CA GLY A 256 -1.07 3.70 0.28
C GLY A 256 -1.87 2.93 1.34
N ASP A 257 -1.21 2.33 2.32
CA ASP A 257 -1.87 1.54 3.36
C ASP A 257 -1.42 1.88 4.79
N SER A 258 -0.39 2.72 4.95
CA SER A 258 0.26 2.96 6.22
C SER A 258 0.29 4.44 6.65
N ILE A 259 0.65 4.70 7.91
CA ILE A 259 0.84 6.07 8.40
C ILE A 259 1.93 6.83 7.63
N GLY A 260 2.90 6.10 7.06
CA GLY A 260 3.98 6.68 6.26
C GLY A 260 3.51 7.28 4.94
N ASP A 261 2.30 6.92 4.50
CA ASP A 261 1.68 7.39 3.27
C ASP A 261 0.75 8.59 3.50
N LEU A 262 0.46 8.97 4.74
CA LEU A 262 -0.55 10.00 5.04
C LEU A 262 -0.23 11.35 4.38
N LEU A 263 1.04 11.75 4.34
CA LEU A 263 1.44 13.03 3.74
C LEU A 263 1.26 13.06 2.21
N PRO A 264 1.77 12.09 1.42
CA PRO A 264 1.48 12.07 -0.01
C PRO A 264 -0.02 11.79 -0.31
N LEU A 265 -0.71 10.98 0.49
CA LEU A 265 -2.16 10.77 0.38
C LEU A 265 -2.95 12.08 0.49
N LEU A 266 -2.62 12.91 1.48
CA LEU A 266 -3.25 14.22 1.68
C LEU A 266 -2.79 15.28 0.67
N LYS A 267 -1.67 15.05 -0.02
CA LYS A 267 -1.17 15.94 -1.08
C LYS A 267 -1.86 15.69 -2.42
N ALA A 268 -2.20 14.44 -2.71
CA ALA A 268 -2.86 14.04 -3.94
C ALA A 268 -4.24 14.70 -4.06
N ASN A 269 -4.73 14.86 -5.29
CA ASN A 269 -6.13 15.25 -5.49
C ASN A 269 -7.08 14.14 -5.00
N ILE A 270 -6.65 12.88 -5.13
CA ILE A 270 -7.36 11.71 -4.62
C ILE A 270 -6.36 10.83 -3.86
N GLY A 271 -6.43 10.85 -2.54
CA GLY A 271 -5.71 9.91 -1.68
C GLY A 271 -6.56 8.68 -1.38
N ILE A 272 -6.06 7.50 -1.75
CA ILE A 272 -6.72 6.21 -1.56
C ILE A 272 -5.94 5.37 -0.54
N VAL A 273 -6.61 5.04 0.57
CA VAL A 273 -6.13 4.08 1.55
C VAL A 273 -6.63 2.68 1.16
N ILE A 274 -5.72 1.73 0.94
CA ILE A 274 -6.09 0.33 0.70
C ILE A 274 -5.88 -0.51 1.96
N GLY A 275 -6.84 -1.39 2.24
CA GLY A 275 -6.79 -2.29 3.38
C GLY A 275 -7.41 -1.72 4.66
N ASN A 276 -7.05 -2.34 5.79
CA ASN A 276 -7.65 -2.06 7.10
C ASN A 276 -6.62 -1.84 8.21
N ASN A 277 -5.60 -1.02 7.92
CA ASN A 277 -4.58 -0.68 8.92
C ASN A 277 -5.21 0.13 10.08
N LEU A 278 -5.35 -0.50 11.25
CA LEU A 278 -5.96 0.11 12.42
C LEU A 278 -5.16 1.29 12.98
N GLU A 279 -3.84 1.24 12.85
CA GLU A 279 -2.95 2.30 13.30
C GLU A 279 -3.12 3.55 12.44
N LEU A 280 -3.13 3.40 11.10
CA LEU A 280 -3.46 4.49 10.17
C LEU A 280 -4.80 5.11 10.53
N ARG A 281 -5.85 4.31 10.76
CA ARG A 281 -7.18 4.82 11.10
C ARG A 281 -7.19 5.64 12.39
N LYS A 282 -6.46 5.20 13.43
CA LYS A 282 -6.32 5.93 14.70
C LYS A 282 -5.59 7.26 14.50
N VAL A 283 -4.45 7.23 13.81
CA VAL A 283 -3.67 8.44 13.50
C VAL A 283 -4.50 9.41 12.65
N ALA A 284 -5.14 8.92 11.59
CA ALA A 284 -6.03 9.72 10.74
C ALA A 284 -7.10 10.43 11.58
N ALA A 285 -7.81 9.69 12.44
CA ALA A 285 -8.83 10.28 13.31
C ALA A 285 -8.24 11.36 14.24
N ALA A 286 -7.10 11.09 14.90
CA ALA A 286 -6.45 12.02 15.82
C ALA A 286 -6.04 13.35 15.16
N PHE A 287 -5.73 13.33 13.86
CA PHE A 287 -5.33 14.53 13.11
C PHE A 287 -6.45 15.12 12.24
N GLY A 288 -7.71 14.73 12.48
CA GLY A 288 -8.87 15.29 11.79
C GLY A 288 -9.01 14.84 10.32
N ILE A 289 -8.37 13.74 9.94
CA ILE A 289 -8.48 13.12 8.62
C ILE A 289 -9.69 12.18 8.60
N LYS A 290 -10.63 12.44 7.70
CA LYS A 290 -11.83 11.64 7.50
C LYS A 290 -11.57 10.55 6.47
N LEU A 291 -11.67 9.29 6.90
CA LEU A 291 -11.67 8.16 5.99
C LEU A 291 -13.13 7.83 5.61
N VAL A 292 -13.44 7.86 4.32
CA VAL A 292 -14.76 7.46 3.80
C VAL A 292 -14.63 6.28 2.83
N PRO A 293 -15.67 5.49 2.59
CA PRO A 293 -15.66 4.47 1.54
C PRO A 293 -15.32 5.06 0.16
N LEU A 294 -14.53 4.34 -0.65
CA LEU A 294 -14.19 4.75 -2.02
C LEU A 294 -15.45 4.95 -2.90
N THR A 295 -16.49 4.17 -2.66
CA THR A 295 -17.82 4.28 -3.30
C THR A 295 -18.49 5.64 -3.13
N ASP A 296 -18.14 6.38 -2.07
CA ASP A 296 -18.66 7.74 -1.84
C ASP A 296 -18.09 8.74 -2.86
N PHE A 297 -16.94 8.44 -3.48
CA PHE A 297 -16.42 9.22 -4.60
C PHE A 297 -17.38 9.17 -5.79
N HIS A 298 -17.81 7.96 -6.17
CA HIS A 298 -18.76 7.76 -7.26
C HIS A 298 -20.08 8.48 -6.98
N SER A 299 -20.63 8.35 -5.78
CA SER A 299 -21.88 9.01 -5.39
C SER A 299 -21.78 10.54 -5.47
N SER A 300 -20.61 11.09 -5.09
CA SER A 300 -20.35 12.54 -5.21
C SER A 300 -20.24 13.00 -6.67
N CYS A 301 -19.77 12.14 -7.58
CA CYS A 301 -19.65 12.44 -9.02
C CYS A 301 -20.96 12.21 -9.78
N LEU A 302 -21.77 11.22 -9.39
CA LEU A 302 -23.06 10.90 -10.01
C LEU A 302 -24.11 12.00 -9.76
N ILE A 303 -24.05 12.68 -8.61
CA ILE A 303 -24.92 13.84 -8.30
C ILE A 303 -24.56 15.06 -9.19
N VAL A 304 -23.34 15.10 -9.74
CA VAL A 304 -22.88 16.10 -10.72
C VAL A 304 -23.28 15.71 -12.16
N GLY A 305 -24.28 14.82 -12.30
CA GLY A 305 -24.81 14.28 -13.55
C GLY A 305 -24.71 15.22 -14.75
N ASN A 306 -24.08 14.72 -15.81
CA ASN A 306 -23.91 15.36 -17.12
C ASN A 306 -23.07 16.65 -17.15
N ARG A 307 -22.23 16.96 -16.15
CA ARG A 307 -21.36 18.15 -16.18
C ARG A 307 -19.89 17.84 -16.45
N CYS A 308 -19.24 18.79 -17.13
CA CYS A 308 -17.88 18.75 -17.68
C CYS A 308 -16.82 18.29 -16.66
N GLN A 309 -15.77 17.61 -17.13
CA GLN A 309 -14.62 17.13 -16.34
C GLN A 309 -14.07 18.15 -15.31
N GLU A 310 -14.21 19.44 -15.59
CA GLU A 310 -13.82 20.56 -14.73
C GLU A 310 -14.49 20.57 -13.35
N GLU A 311 -15.77 20.18 -13.24
CA GLU A 311 -16.46 20.15 -11.94
C GLU A 311 -16.03 18.97 -11.07
N MET A 312 -15.69 17.83 -11.69
CA MET A 312 -15.13 16.66 -11.00
C MET A 312 -13.71 16.95 -10.48
N THR A 313 -12.93 17.70 -11.26
CA THR A 313 -11.63 18.22 -10.81
C THR A 313 -11.80 19.20 -9.65
N SER A 314 -12.83 20.06 -9.69
CA SER A 314 -13.16 20.98 -8.61
C SER A 314 -13.61 20.25 -7.33
N CYS A 315 -14.40 19.17 -7.45
CA CYS A 315 -14.85 18.41 -6.28
C CYS A 315 -13.73 17.59 -5.64
N ALA A 316 -12.80 17.05 -6.43
CA ALA A 316 -11.62 16.34 -5.91
C ALA A 316 -10.64 17.30 -5.19
N THR A 317 -10.39 18.48 -5.76
CA THR A 317 -9.47 19.49 -5.20
C THR A 317 -9.99 20.18 -3.93
N ARG A 318 -11.29 20.08 -3.62
CA ARG A 318 -11.92 20.68 -2.43
C ARG A 318 -11.90 19.78 -1.18
N GLN A 319 -11.42 18.55 -1.26
CA GLN A 319 -11.55 17.54 -0.20
C GLN A 319 -10.45 17.58 0.87
N HIS A 320 -10.17 18.77 1.41
CA HIS A 320 -9.17 18.91 2.46
C HIS A 320 -9.47 17.98 3.64
N GLY A 321 -8.52 17.10 3.96
CA GLY A 321 -8.60 16.20 5.10
C GLY A 321 -9.56 15.04 4.92
N LYS A 322 -9.93 14.67 3.69
CA LYS A 322 -10.72 13.47 3.39
C LYS A 322 -9.90 12.52 2.51
N LEU A 323 -9.83 11.26 2.91
CA LEU A 323 -9.21 10.18 2.13
C LEU A 323 -10.25 9.08 1.89
N TYR A 324 -10.04 8.31 0.83
CA TYR A 324 -10.95 7.27 0.41
C TYR A 324 -10.40 5.89 0.75
N ALA A 325 -11.18 5.04 1.38
CA ALA A 325 -10.77 3.72 1.84
C ALA A 325 -11.44 2.62 1.02
N THR A 326 -10.66 1.62 0.63
CA THR A 326 -11.13 0.40 -0.04
C THR A 326 -10.30 -0.80 0.42
N ASN A 327 -10.74 -2.02 0.12
CA ASN A 327 -9.94 -3.23 0.28
C ASN A 327 -9.58 -3.90 -1.07
N SER A 328 -10.00 -3.31 -2.20
CA SER A 328 -9.92 -3.94 -3.51
C SER A 328 -9.30 -3.02 -4.56
N TRP A 329 -8.32 -3.54 -5.30
CA TRP A 329 -7.82 -2.88 -6.50
C TRP A 329 -8.88 -2.80 -7.61
N ASP A 330 -9.93 -3.62 -7.58
CA ASP A 330 -11.03 -3.54 -8.56
C ASP A 330 -11.93 -2.33 -8.34
N GLU A 331 -12.16 -1.93 -7.08
CA GLU A 331 -12.87 -0.68 -6.78
C GLU A 331 -12.03 0.53 -7.21
N ILE A 332 -10.71 0.46 -7.04
CA ILE A 332 -9.78 1.47 -7.56
C ILE A 332 -9.89 1.52 -9.08
N GLY A 333 -9.84 0.39 -9.78
CA GLY A 333 -10.00 0.34 -11.23
C GLY A 333 -11.35 0.87 -11.70
N SER A 334 -12.43 0.59 -10.97
CA SER A 334 -13.77 1.12 -11.25
C SER A 334 -13.81 2.64 -11.17
N LEU A 335 -13.07 3.24 -10.24
CA LEU A 335 -12.92 4.69 -10.15
C LEU A 335 -12.05 5.25 -11.29
N LEU A 336 -10.88 4.65 -11.51
CA LEU A 336 -9.86 5.20 -12.40
C LEU A 336 -10.23 5.04 -13.88
N ILE A 337 -10.77 3.89 -14.27
CA ILE A 337 -11.07 3.53 -15.66
C ILE A 337 -12.57 3.65 -15.97
N GLY A 338 -13.43 3.35 -14.99
CA GLY A 338 -14.89 3.44 -15.11
C GLY A 338 -15.60 2.19 -14.58
N PRO A 339 -16.94 2.25 -14.43
CA PRO A 339 -17.74 1.25 -13.68
C PRO A 339 -17.77 -0.15 -14.30
N HIS A 340 -17.28 -0.33 -15.52
CA HIS A 340 -17.16 -1.62 -16.20
C HIS A 340 -15.75 -2.22 -16.13
N TYR A 341 -14.88 -1.64 -15.31
CA TYR A 341 -13.56 -2.22 -15.07
C TYR A 341 -13.71 -3.58 -14.39
N GLU A 342 -13.09 -4.59 -14.99
CA GLU A 342 -12.87 -5.90 -14.40
C GLU A 342 -11.37 -6.20 -14.46
N SER A 343 -10.80 -6.73 -13.39
CA SER A 343 -9.43 -7.24 -13.42
C SER A 343 -9.37 -8.52 -14.23
N ASP A 344 -8.24 -8.71 -14.93
CA ASP A 344 -7.98 -9.99 -15.58
C ASP A 344 -7.68 -11.01 -14.47
N SER A 345 -8.48 -12.08 -14.40
CA SER A 345 -8.46 -13.11 -13.36
C SER A 345 -7.19 -13.96 -13.36
#